data_AF-Q6GXA5-F1
#
_entry.id   AF-Q6GXA5-F1
#
_cell.length_a   1.000
_cell.length_b   1.000
_cell.length_c   1.000
_cell.angle_alpha   90.00
_cell.angle_beta   90.00
_cell.angle_gamma   90.00
#
_symmetry.space_group_name_H-M   'P 1'
#
loop_
_entity.id
_entity.type
_entity.pdbx_description
1 polymer ?
#
loop_
_entity_poly.entity_id
_entity_poly.type
_entity_poly.pdbx_seq_one_letter_code
_entity_poly.pdbx_strand_id
1 'polypeptide(L)'
;TYTKNFRLSHDDIKGIQELYGPSPDADTDTGTGPTPTLGPVTPEIYKQDIVFDGIAQIRGEIFFFKDRFIWRTVTPRDKPTGPLLVATFWPELPEKIDAVYEAPQEEKAVS
;
A
#
# COMPACT_ATOMS: atom_id res chain seq x y z
N THR A 1 -8.64 2.18 -16.61
CA THR A 1 -8.83 2.09 -15.15
C THR A 1 -8.22 3.30 -14.51
N TYR A 2 -8.99 4.11 -13.78
CA TYR A 2 -8.53 5.34 -13.14
C TYR A 2 -8.20 5.04 -11.68
N THR A 3 -6.99 5.39 -11.23
CA THR A 3 -6.58 5.27 -9.83
C THR A 3 -6.69 6.64 -9.19
N LYS A 4 -7.69 6.83 -8.31
CA LYS A 4 -7.83 8.05 -7.52
C LYS A 4 -6.58 8.20 -6.62
N ASN A 5 -6.00 9.40 -6.56
CA ASN A 5 -4.80 9.72 -5.77
C ASN A 5 -3.54 8.90 -6.11
N PHE A 6 -3.28 8.65 -7.40
CA PHE A 6 -2.04 8.00 -7.83
C PHE A 6 -0.79 8.76 -7.36
N ARG A 7 0.14 8.04 -6.73
CA ARG A 7 1.46 8.53 -6.32
C ARG A 7 2.52 7.54 -6.80
N LEU A 8 3.58 8.04 -7.40
CA LEU A 8 4.74 7.25 -7.82
C LEU A 8 5.34 6.50 -6.63
N SER A 9 5.74 5.25 -6.85
CA SER A 9 6.45 4.48 -5.83
C SER A 9 7.88 5.02 -5.62
N HIS A 10 8.51 4.66 -4.50
CA HIS A 10 9.92 5.01 -4.27
C HIS A 10 10.84 4.53 -5.40
N ASP A 11 10.58 3.33 -5.93
CA ASP A 11 11.38 2.73 -7.01
C ASP A 11 11.23 3.51 -8.32
N ASP A 12 10.00 3.90 -8.69
CA ASP A 12 9.76 4.73 -9.88
C ASP A 12 10.43 6.10 -9.75
N ILE A 13 10.36 6.72 -8.56
CA ILE A 13 11.00 8.01 -8.28
C ILE A 13 12.51 7.89 -8.36
N LYS A 14 13.09 6.85 -7.76
CA LYS A 14 14.52 6.58 -7.81
C LYS A 14 14.99 6.33 -9.24
N GLY A 15 14.27 5.49 -9.99
CA GLY A 15 14.58 5.16 -11.37
C GLY A 15 14.55 6.39 -12.29
N ILE A 16 13.54 7.26 -12.17
CA ILE A 16 13.49 8.46 -13.01
C ILE A 16 14.54 9.51 -12.60
N GLN A 17 14.82 9.65 -11.30
CA GLN A 17 15.85 10.57 -10.80
C GLN A 17 17.28 10.09 -11.13
N GLU A 18 17.53 8.79 -11.23
CA GLU A 18 18.81 8.26 -11.70
C GLU A 18 19.09 8.61 -13.16
N LEU A 19 18.06 8.74 -13.99
CA LEU A 19 18.19 9.07 -15.41
C LEU A 19 18.28 10.57 -15.68
N TYR A 20 17.49 11.38 -14.96
CA TYR A 20 17.30 12.79 -15.28
C TYR A 20 17.71 13.75 -14.16
N GLY A 21 18.11 13.24 -13.00
CA GLY A 21 18.38 14.03 -11.81
C GLY A 21 17.11 14.43 -11.04
N PRO A 22 17.25 15.04 -9.86
CA PRO A 22 16.14 15.54 -9.05
C PRO A 22 15.45 16.74 -9.73
N SER A 23 14.18 16.97 -9.39
CA SER A 23 13.43 18.11 -9.93
C SER A 23 14.07 19.44 -9.51
N PRO A 24 14.30 20.40 -10.42
CA PRO A 24 14.86 21.72 -10.08
C PRO A 24 13.96 22.54 -9.15
N ASP A 25 12.67 22.21 -9.06
CA ASP A 25 11.73 22.86 -8.13
C ASP A 25 11.89 22.40 -6.67
N ALA A 26 12.77 21.43 -6.39
CA ALA A 26 12.96 20.90 -5.03
C ALA A 26 13.64 21.90 -4.07
N ASP A 27 14.41 22.87 -4.59
CA ASP A 27 15.23 23.79 -3.80
C ASP A 27 14.67 25.23 -3.68
N THR A 28 13.51 25.51 -4.28
CA THR A 28 12.92 26.85 -4.20
C THR A 28 11.74 26.84 -3.22
N ASP A 29 11.94 27.43 -2.04
CA ASP A 29 10.94 27.73 -0.99
C ASP A 29 9.75 28.61 -1.47
N THR A 30 9.63 28.81 -2.78
CA THR A 30 8.57 29.58 -3.46
C THR A 30 7.86 28.81 -4.58
N GLY A 31 8.09 27.50 -4.72
CA GLY A 31 7.39 26.67 -5.71
C GLY A 31 6.12 26.04 -5.15
N THR A 32 4.95 26.37 -5.70
CA THR A 32 3.66 25.69 -5.48
C THR A 32 3.62 24.20 -5.91
N GLY A 33 4.77 23.59 -6.17
CA GLY A 33 4.92 22.19 -6.55
C GLY A 33 5.09 21.30 -5.32
N PRO A 34 4.54 20.08 -5.31
CA PRO A 34 4.75 19.16 -4.20
C PRO A 34 6.23 18.82 -4.09
N THR A 35 6.82 19.04 -2.91
CA THR A 35 8.16 18.58 -2.54
C THR A 35 8.31 17.11 -2.95
N PRO A 36 9.45 16.66 -3.51
CA PRO A 36 9.67 15.27 -3.87
C PRO A 36 9.51 14.37 -2.64
N THR A 37 8.31 13.83 -2.45
CA THR A 37 8.08 12.84 -1.41
C THR A 37 8.81 11.58 -1.84
N LEU A 38 9.44 10.86 -0.90
CA LEU A 38 10.15 9.60 -1.20
C LEU A 38 9.25 8.49 -1.80
N GLY A 39 7.99 8.76 -2.14
CA GLY A 39 7.03 7.76 -2.56
C GLY A 39 6.75 6.76 -1.42
N PRO A 40 5.62 6.04 -1.48
CA PRO A 40 5.45 4.90 -0.60
C PRO A 40 6.49 3.82 -0.96
N VAL A 41 7.19 3.33 0.06
CA VAL A 41 8.10 2.20 -0.04
C VAL A 41 7.28 0.92 0.06
N THR A 42 7.47 0.01 -0.88
CA THR A 42 6.86 -1.32 -0.85
C THR A 42 7.45 -2.10 0.33
N PRO A 43 6.66 -2.49 1.35
CA PRO A 43 7.22 -3.15 2.53
C PRO A 43 7.72 -4.57 2.19
N GLU A 44 8.88 -4.94 2.70
CA GLU A 44 9.41 -6.30 2.55
C GLU A 44 9.25 -7.10 3.86
N ILE A 45 8.20 -7.93 3.93
CA ILE A 45 7.81 -8.70 5.13
C ILE A 45 8.86 -9.73 5.65
N TYR A 46 9.99 -9.91 4.95
CA TYR A 46 11.04 -10.86 5.33
C TYR A 46 12.37 -10.22 5.75
N LYS A 47 12.54 -8.93 5.48
CA LYS A 47 13.81 -8.24 5.75
C LYS A 47 13.77 -7.38 7.01
N GLN A 48 12.58 -7.10 7.52
CA GLN A 48 12.35 -6.20 8.64
C GLN A 48 11.16 -6.66 9.46
N ASP A 49 11.16 -6.33 10.75
CA ASP A 49 9.98 -6.48 11.59
C ASP A 49 8.91 -5.50 11.12
N ILE A 50 7.71 -6.00 10.83
CA ILE A 50 6.61 -5.18 10.31
C ILE A 50 5.46 -5.17 11.32
N VAL A 51 5.01 -3.95 11.65
CA VAL A 51 3.77 -3.71 12.39
C VAL A 51 2.65 -3.49 11.38
N PHE A 52 1.76 -4.47 11.25
CA PHE A 52 0.59 -4.41 10.39
C PHE A 52 -0.46 -3.45 10.94
N ASP A 53 -1.15 -2.76 10.05
CA ASP A 53 -2.25 -1.84 10.42
C ASP A 53 -3.52 -2.63 10.73
N GLY A 54 -3.69 -3.79 10.10
CA GLY A 54 -4.80 -4.70 10.39
C GLY A 54 -4.54 -6.12 9.88
N ILE A 55 -5.21 -7.09 10.50
CA ILE A 55 -5.24 -8.48 10.06
C ILE A 55 -6.69 -8.93 10.07
N ALA A 56 -7.17 -9.49 8.96
CA ALA A 56 -8.54 -9.97 8.84
C ALA A 56 -8.60 -11.30 8.09
N GLN A 57 -9.56 -12.13 8.43
CA GLN A 57 -9.93 -13.29 7.63
C GLN A 57 -11.12 -12.89 6.74
N ILE A 58 -11.02 -13.15 5.44
CA ILE A 58 -12.04 -12.81 4.45
C ILE A 58 -12.17 -14.01 3.51
N ARG A 59 -13.35 -14.62 3.43
CA ARG A 59 -13.64 -15.74 2.51
C ARG A 59 -12.63 -16.91 2.60
N GLY A 60 -12.11 -17.17 3.80
CA GLY A 60 -11.17 -18.27 4.06
C GLY A 60 -9.68 -17.95 3.82
N GLU A 61 -9.35 -16.74 3.35
CA GLU A 61 -7.98 -16.23 3.27
C GLU A 61 -7.69 -15.28 4.44
N ILE A 62 -6.45 -15.27 4.93
CA ILE A 62 -5.96 -14.30 5.90
C ILE A 62 -5.27 -13.17 5.14
N PHE A 63 -5.71 -11.94 5.37
CA PHE A 63 -5.16 -10.72 4.81
C PHE A 63 -4.40 -9.94 5.88
N PHE A 64 -3.20 -9.51 5.54
CA PHE A 64 -2.35 -8.62 6.32
C PHE A 64 -2.30 -7.26 5.62
N PHE A 65 -2.72 -6.20 6.29
CA PHE A 65 -2.79 -4.85 5.73
C PHE A 65 -1.64 -3.99 6.25
N LYS A 66 -0.97 -3.28 5.33
CA LYS A 66 0.02 -2.24 5.65
C LYS A 66 -0.04 -1.13 4.62
N ASP A 67 -0.36 0.08 5.06
CA ASP A 67 -0.58 1.24 4.21
C ASP A 67 -1.51 0.85 3.05
N ARG A 68 -1.03 1.00 1.80
CA ARG A 68 -1.79 0.67 0.58
C ARG A 68 -1.60 -0.76 0.11
N PHE A 69 -0.89 -1.59 0.87
CA PHE A 69 -0.48 -2.93 0.49
C PHE A 69 -1.17 -4.00 1.33
N ILE A 70 -1.37 -5.15 0.70
CA ILE A 70 -1.82 -6.37 1.35
C ILE A 70 -0.92 -7.54 1.02
N TRP A 71 -0.82 -8.46 1.97
CA TRP A 71 -0.38 -9.83 1.74
C TRP A 71 -1.50 -10.77 2.12
N ARG A 72 -1.61 -11.90 1.43
CA ARG A 72 -2.66 -12.89 1.73
C ARG A 72 -2.15 -14.32 1.72
N THR A 73 -2.73 -15.16 2.57
CA THR A 73 -2.47 -16.60 2.58
C THR A 73 -3.73 -17.37 2.93
N VAL A 74 -3.90 -18.56 2.34
CA VAL A 74 -4.94 -19.52 2.75
C VAL A 74 -4.48 -20.27 4.00
N THR A 75 -3.19 -20.59 4.08
CA THR A 75 -2.60 -21.33 5.21
C THR A 75 -1.63 -20.45 5.97
N PRO A 76 -1.77 -20.26 7.30
CA PRO A 76 -0.83 -19.45 8.09
C PRO A 76 0.63 -19.91 8.04
N ARG A 77 0.87 -21.16 7.64
CA ARG A 77 2.22 -21.76 7.54
C ARG A 77 2.89 -21.48 6.19
N ASP A 78 2.12 -21.09 5.19
CA ASP A 78 2.64 -20.82 3.86
C ASP A 78 3.10 -19.37 3.76
N LYS A 79 4.08 -19.14 2.89
CA LYS A 79 4.53 -17.78 2.54
C LYS A 79 3.35 -17.01 1.95
N PRO A 80 2.92 -15.89 2.58
CA PRO A 80 1.84 -15.10 2.03
C PRO A 80 2.23 -14.48 0.69
N THR A 81 1.25 -14.41 -0.21
CA THR A 81 1.39 -13.82 -1.54
C THR A 81 1.25 -12.30 -1.44
N GLY A 82 2.15 -11.56 -2.09
CA GLY A 82 2.12 -10.10 -2.12
C GLY A 82 3.53 -9.49 -2.22
N PRO A 83 3.65 -8.16 -2.05
CA PRO A 83 2.55 -7.23 -1.76
C PRO A 83 1.65 -6.96 -2.99
N LEU A 84 0.35 -6.83 -2.75
CA LEU A 84 -0.65 -6.36 -3.72
C LEU A 84 -1.23 -5.03 -3.25
N LEU A 85 -1.73 -4.19 -4.17
CA LEU A 85 -2.43 -2.96 -3.76
C LEU A 85 -3.81 -3.29 -3.20
N VAL A 86 -4.18 -2.69 -2.06
CA VAL A 86 -5.55 -2.71 -1.50
C VAL A 86 -6.58 -2.38 -2.57
N ALA A 87 -6.31 -1.36 -3.38
CA ALA A 87 -7.17 -0.89 -4.47
C ALA A 87 -7.46 -1.94 -5.56
N THR A 88 -6.69 -3.03 -5.62
CA THR A 88 -6.95 -4.16 -6.53
C THR A 88 -8.26 -4.88 -6.18
N PHE A 89 -8.58 -4.95 -4.89
CA PHE A 89 -9.76 -5.64 -4.36
C PHE A 89 -10.84 -4.65 -3.93
N TRP A 90 -10.43 -3.51 -3.37
CA TRP A 90 -11.32 -2.49 -2.81
C TRP A 90 -10.91 -1.09 -3.29
N PRO A 91 -11.28 -0.70 -4.51
CA PRO A 91 -10.88 0.61 -5.08
C PRO A 91 -11.49 1.82 -4.35
N GLU A 92 -12.58 1.61 -3.60
CA GLU A 92 -13.26 2.65 -2.83
C GLU A 92 -12.69 2.84 -1.41
N LEU A 93 -11.75 1.98 -0.97
CA LEU A 93 -11.14 2.10 0.36
C LEU A 93 -10.07 3.22 0.39
N PRO A 94 -9.97 3.96 1.50
CA PRO A 94 -8.88 4.92 1.70
C PRO A 94 -7.52 4.22 1.82
N GLU A 95 -6.44 4.97 1.58
CA GLU A 95 -5.06 4.44 1.57
C GLU A 95 -4.59 3.85 2.91
N LYS A 96 -5.24 4.21 4.02
CA LYS A 96 -4.92 3.74 5.37
C LYS A 96 -6.20 3.16 5.97
N ILE A 97 -6.15 1.88 6.33
CA ILE A 97 -7.25 1.15 6.94
C ILE A 97 -6.86 0.85 8.38
N ASP A 98 -7.62 1.34 9.35
CA ASP A 98 -7.30 1.20 10.78
C ASP A 98 -7.92 -0.07 11.41
N ALA A 99 -8.90 -0.71 10.76
CA ALA A 99 -9.40 -2.04 11.10
C ALA A 99 -10.22 -2.63 9.93
N VAL A 100 -10.23 -3.96 9.78
CA VAL A 100 -11.16 -4.68 8.88
C VAL A 100 -11.73 -5.85 9.67
N TYR A 101 -13.05 -6.04 9.63
CA TYR A 101 -13.72 -7.21 10.18
C TYR A 101 -14.75 -7.77 9.19
N GLU A 102 -14.84 -9.10 9.10
CA GLU A 102 -15.88 -9.80 8.34
C GLU A 102 -17.11 -9.98 9.24
N ALA A 103 -18.24 -9.35 8.90
CA ALA A 103 -19.50 -9.59 9.60
C ALA A 103 -20.05 -10.97 9.18
N PRO A 104 -20.04 -12.01 10.05
CA PRO A 104 -20.34 -13.39 9.64
C PRO A 104 -21.78 -13.61 9.18
N GLN A 105 -22.67 -12.66 9.48
CA GLN A 105 -24.10 -12.76 9.20
C GLN A 105 -24.49 -12.14 7.85
N GLU A 106 -23.58 -11.42 7.18
CA GLU A 106 -23.87 -10.73 5.90
C GLU A 106 -22.82 -10.94 4.78
N GLU A 107 -21.71 -11.67 5.01
CA GLU A 107 -20.61 -11.83 4.02
C GLU A 107 -20.11 -10.48 3.47
N LYS A 108 -20.08 -9.45 4.31
CA LYS A 108 -19.59 -8.11 3.97
C LYS A 108 -18.37 -7.77 4.80
N ALA A 109 -17.32 -7.31 4.11
CA ALA A 109 -16.19 -6.66 4.75
C ALA A 109 -16.63 -5.26 5.18
N VAL A 110 -16.50 -4.96 6.49
CA VAL A 110 -16.77 -3.65 7.06
C VAL A 110 -15.43 -3.01 7.44
N SER A 111 -15.25 -1.77 7.01
CA SER A 111 -14.06 -0.93 7.23
C SER A 111 -14.39 0.26 8.11
#